data_AF-A0A257YWL4-F1
#
_entry.id   AF-A0A257YWL4-F1
#
_cell.length_a   1.000
_cell.length_b   1.000
_cell.length_c   1.000
_cell.angle_alpha   90.00
_cell.angle_beta   90.00
_cell.angle_gamma   90.00
#
_symmetry.space_group_name_H-M   'P 1'
#
loop_
_entity.id
_entity.type
_entity.pdbx_description
1 polymer ?
#
loop_
_entity_poly.entity_id
_entity_poly.type
_entity_poly.pdbx_seq_one_letter_code
_entity_poly.pdbx_strand_id
1 'polypeptide(L)'
;MATGARRANIMLQFNTEALVICGTGGLAGVLLGLGVALLLQHLGALVIFTAGPPLLAFGCAFLTGLLFGYLPARKAATLDPVAALAYE
;
A
#
# COMPACT_ATOMS: atom_id res chain seq x y z
N MET A 1 -2.11 -10.78 21.23
CA MET A 1 -2.71 -12.08 21.59
C MET A 1 -3.00 -12.23 23.10
N ALA A 2 -2.48 -11.35 23.96
CA ALA A 2 -2.74 -11.35 25.41
C ALA A 2 -4.18 -10.97 25.83
N THR A 3 -4.94 -10.28 24.97
CA THR A 3 -6.36 -9.94 25.17
C THR A 3 -7.33 -10.87 24.39
N GLY A 4 -6.83 -11.96 23.80
CA GLY A 4 -7.67 -12.96 23.08
C GLY A 4 -7.89 -12.71 21.57
N ALA A 5 -7.27 -11.68 20.97
CA ALA A 5 -7.36 -11.45 19.53
C ALA A 5 -6.78 -12.63 18.73
N ARG A 6 -7.60 -13.23 17.86
CA ARG A 6 -7.18 -14.32 16.96
C ARG A 6 -6.15 -13.80 15.95
N ARG A 7 -5.19 -14.66 15.57
CA ARG A 7 -4.18 -14.38 14.53
C ARG A 7 -4.80 -13.81 13.24
N ALA A 8 -5.98 -14.31 12.88
CA ALA A 8 -6.74 -13.83 11.73
C ALA A 8 -7.16 -12.35 11.83
N ASN A 9 -7.50 -11.86 13.03
CA ASN A 9 -7.92 -10.47 13.22
C ASN A 9 -6.74 -9.50 13.01
N ILE A 10 -5.55 -9.89 13.49
CA ILE A 10 -4.32 -9.11 13.27
C ILE A 10 -3.98 -9.08 11.78
N MET A 11 -4.04 -10.23 11.09
CA MET A 11 -3.78 -10.27 9.65
C MET A 11 -4.78 -9.43 8.85
N LEU A 12 -6.06 -9.48 9.20
CA LEU A 12 -7.08 -8.67 8.55
C LEU A 12 -6.81 -7.18 8.76
N GLN A 13 -6.56 -6.73 9.99
CA GLN A 13 -6.32 -5.31 10.28
C GLN A 13 -5.14 -4.76 9.48
N PHE A 14 -3.97 -5.42 9.54
CA PHE A 14 -2.78 -4.95 8.84
C PHE A 14 -2.93 -5.00 7.31
N ASN A 15 -3.58 -6.04 6.78
CA ASN A 15 -3.79 -6.14 5.34
C ASN A 15 -4.80 -5.11 4.83
N THR A 16 -5.85 -4.82 5.61
CA THR A 16 -6.81 -3.76 5.29
C THR A 16 -6.15 -2.40 5.35
N GLU A 17 -5.31 -2.13 6.36
CA GLU A 17 -4.59 -0.86 6.49
C GLU A 17 -3.60 -0.66 5.33
N ALA A 18 -2.85 -1.71 4.97
CA ALA A 18 -1.97 -1.69 3.79
C ALA A 18 -2.76 -1.43 2.49
N LEU A 19 -3.90 -2.09 2.30
CA LEU A 19 -4.77 -1.87 1.12
C LEU A 19 -5.30 -0.45 1.06
N VAL A 20 -5.73 0.11 2.19
CA VAL A 20 -6.24 1.50 2.26
C VAL A 20 -5.12 2.49 1.92
N ILE A 21 -3.95 2.35 2.54
CA ILE A 21 -2.81 3.25 2.29
C ILE A 21 -2.32 3.15 0.84
N CYS A 22 -2.15 1.94 0.32
CA CYS A 22 -1.66 1.74 -1.05
C CYS A 22 -2.71 2.12 -2.11
N GLY A 23 -3.99 1.86 -1.85
CA GLY A 23 -5.07 2.26 -2.75
C GLY A 23 -5.22 3.77 -2.81
N THR A 24 -5.26 4.45 -1.65
CA THR A 24 -5.36 5.91 -1.58
C THR A 24 -4.12 6.61 -2.13
N GLY A 25 -2.92 6.12 -1.76
CA GLY A 25 -1.65 6.63 -2.28
C GLY A 25 -1.48 6.41 -3.78
N GLY A 26 -1.88 5.24 -4.30
CA GLY A 26 -1.85 4.94 -5.73
C GLY A 26 -2.77 5.86 -6.53
N LEU A 27 -4.00 6.08 -6.05
CA LEU A 27 -4.93 7.02 -6.68
C LEU A 27 -4.40 8.45 -6.65
N ALA A 28 -3.91 8.91 -5.49
CA ALA A 28 -3.31 10.24 -5.36
C ALA A 28 -2.11 10.41 -6.29
N GLY A 29 -1.24 9.40 -6.40
CA GLY A 29 -0.08 9.41 -7.29
C GLY A 29 -0.46 9.52 -8.77
N VAL A 30 -1.49 8.78 -9.21
CA VAL A 30 -2.00 8.89 -10.59
C VAL A 30 -2.56 10.28 -10.87
N LEU A 31 -3.37 10.84 -9.96
CA LEU A 31 -3.94 12.18 -10.12
C LEU A 31 -2.85 13.26 -10.16
N LEU A 32 -1.86 13.19 -9.28
CA LEU A 32 -0.72 14.10 -9.27
C LEU A 32 0.12 13.97 -10.56
N GLY A 33 0.39 12.74 -11.01
CA GLY A 33 1.13 12.49 -12.25
C GLY A 33 0.43 13.05 -13.48
N LEU A 34 -0.90 12.89 -13.58
CA LEU A 34 -1.70 13.50 -14.63
C LEU A 34 -1.71 15.03 -14.53
N GLY A 35 -1.80 15.59 -13.33
CA GLY A 35 -1.73 17.04 -13.10
C GLY A 35 -0.39 17.64 -13.57
N VAL A 36 0.72 16.97 -13.26
CA VAL A 36 2.05 17.39 -13.73
C VAL A 36 2.16 17.26 -15.25
N ALA A 37 1.65 16.18 -15.84
CA ALA A 37 1.63 15.98 -17.28
C ALA A 37 0.85 17.09 -18.02
N LEU A 38 -0.30 17.51 -17.49
CA LEU A 38 -1.08 18.64 -18.01
C LEU A 38 -0.32 19.96 -17.88
N LEU A 39 0.33 20.22 -16.74
CA LEU A 39 1.14 21.42 -16.55
C LEU A 39 2.29 21.50 -17.56
N LEU A 40 2.99 20.39 -17.79
CA LEU A 40 4.07 20.30 -18.77
C LEU A 40 3.56 20.53 -20.20
N GLN A 41 2.37 20.01 -20.53
CA GLN A 41 1.74 20.27 -21.81
C GLN A 41 1.45 21.77 -22.01
N HIS A 42 0.95 22.46 -20.98
CA HIS A 42 0.73 23.92 -21.04
C HIS A 42 2.04 24.72 -21.21
N LEU A 43 3.16 24.19 -20.71
CA LEU A 43 4.49 24.78 -20.89
C LEU A 43 5.11 24.49 -22.26
N GLY A 44 4.39 23.80 -23.16
CA GLY A 44 4.83 23.51 -24.52
C GLY A 44 5.55 22.18 -24.69
N ALA A 45 5.58 21.31 -23.67
CA ALA A 45 6.14 19.97 -23.79
C ALA A 45 5.20 19.05 -24.59
N LEU A 46 5.77 18.18 -25.42
CA LEU A 46 5.03 17.11 -26.08
C LEU A 46 4.74 15.99 -25.09
N VAL A 47 3.49 15.94 -24.61
CA VAL A 47 3.01 14.92 -23.66
C VAL A 47 1.98 14.05 -24.36
N ILE A 48 2.17 12.72 -24.31
CA ILE A 48 1.26 11.73 -24.89
C ILE A 48 0.55 11.01 -23.75
N PHE A 49 -0.77 11.20 -23.65
CA PHE A 49 -1.59 10.53 -22.65
C PHE A 49 -1.96 9.12 -23.13
N THR A 50 -1.50 8.10 -22.40
CA THR A 50 -1.87 6.70 -22.62
C THR A 50 -2.21 6.04 -21.29
N ALA A 51 -3.07 5.02 -21.32
CA ALA A 51 -3.49 4.31 -20.11
C ALA A 51 -2.39 3.39 -19.54
N GLY A 52 -1.37 3.03 -20.34
CA GLY A 52 -0.34 2.06 -19.96
C GLY A 52 0.47 2.46 -18.72
N PRO A 53 1.16 3.62 -18.72
CA PRO A 53 1.99 4.04 -17.59
C PRO A 53 1.21 4.23 -16.28
N PRO A 54 0.03 4.89 -16.26
CA PRO A 54 -0.77 4.98 -15.03
C PRO A 54 -1.21 3.62 -14.49
N LEU A 55 -1.63 2.69 -15.35
CA LEU A 55 -2.02 1.34 -14.94
C LEU A 55 -0.83 0.55 -14.38
N LEU A 56 0.34 0.64 -14.99
CA LEU A 56 1.56 0.00 -14.49
C LEU A 56 2.00 0.59 -13.14
N ALA A 57 1.95 1.91 -12.99
CA ALA A 57 2.29 2.59 -11.73
C ALA A 57 1.35 2.16 -10.60
N PHE A 58 0.03 2.15 -10.86
CA PHE A 58 -0.96 1.69 -9.89
C PHE A 58 -0.78 0.21 -9.55
N GLY A 59 -0.54 -0.65 -10.56
CA GLY A 59 -0.29 -2.07 -10.37
C GLY A 59 0.96 -2.35 -9.52
N CYS A 60 2.06 -1.63 -9.78
CA CYS A 60 3.26 -1.69 -8.95
C CYS A 60 2.97 -1.27 -7.50
N ALA A 61 2.33 -0.12 -7.29
CA ALA A 61 1.99 0.37 -5.95
C ALA A 61 1.12 -0.64 -5.17
N PHE A 62 0.14 -1.26 -5.84
CA PHE A 62 -0.72 -2.28 -5.25
C PHE A 62 0.05 -3.55 -4.88
N LEU A 63 0.89 -4.07 -5.78
CA LEU A 63 1.71 -5.26 -5.53
C LEU A 63 2.70 -5.04 -4.38
N THR A 64 3.38 -3.89 -4.37
CA THR A 64 4.28 -3.49 -3.29
C THR A 64 3.53 -3.43 -1.95
N GLY A 65 2.34 -2.82 -1.94
CA GLY A 65 1.47 -2.77 -0.77
C GLY A 65 1.05 -4.13 -0.24
N LEU A 66 0.63 -5.02 -1.14
CA LEU A 66 0.22 -6.37 -0.77
C LEU A 66 1.39 -7.17 -0.17
N LEU A 67 2.57 -7.11 -0.78
CA LEU A 67 3.76 -7.80 -0.31
C LEU A 67 4.22 -7.29 1.05
N PHE A 68 4.38 -5.97 1.19
CA PHE A 68 4.82 -5.34 2.44
C PHE A 68 3.73 -5.27 3.50
N GLY A 69 2.45 -5.45 3.17
CA GLY A 69 1.38 -5.62 4.15
C GLY A 69 1.31 -7.05 4.68
N TYR A 70 1.35 -8.04 3.79
CA TYR A 70 1.15 -9.45 4.13
C TYR A 70 2.32 -10.07 4.88
N LEU A 71 3.56 -9.84 4.43
CA LEU A 71 4.75 -10.45 5.03
C LEU A 71 4.96 -10.07 6.52
N PRO A 72 4.91 -8.79 6.93
CA PRO A 72 5.03 -8.43 8.33
C PRO A 72 3.77 -8.83 9.12
N ALA A 73 2.57 -8.75 8.55
CA ALA A 73 1.35 -9.20 9.23
C ALA A 73 1.42 -10.69 9.58
N ARG A 74 1.95 -11.51 8.68
CA ARG A 74 2.20 -12.94 8.94
C ARG A 74 3.21 -13.13 10.06
N LYS A 75 4.32 -12.37 10.06
CA LYS A 75 5.34 -12.43 11.12
C LYS A 75 4.75 -12.03 12.48
N ALA A 76 3.97 -10.94 12.54
CA ALA A 76 3.31 -10.45 13.74
C ALA A 76 2.27 -11.45 14.29
N ALA A 77 1.49 -12.05 13.40
CA ALA A 77 0.52 -13.08 13.78
C ALA A 77 1.19 -14.35 14.32
N THR A 78 2.44 -14.65 13.95
CA THR A 78 3.15 -15.86 14.44
C THR A 78 3.89 -15.70 15.77
N LEU A 79 4.11 -14.47 16.24
CA LEU A 79 4.82 -14.22 17.49
C LEU A 79 4.09 -14.79 18.71
N ASP A 80 4.87 -15.35 19.63
CA ASP A 80 4.36 -15.79 20.93
C ASP A 80 3.99 -14.55 21.75
N PRO A 81 2.72 -14.39 22.18
CA PRO A 81 2.30 -13.25 22.98
C PRO A 81 3.13 -13.05 24.26
N VAL A 82 3.60 -14.13 24.89
CA VAL A 82 4.40 -14.04 26.12
C VAL A 82 5.78 -13.45 25.80
N ALA A 83 6.41 -13.89 24.70
CA ALA A 83 7.68 -13.32 24.24
C ALA A 83 7.54 -11.88 23.75
N ALA A 84 6.40 -11.51 23.14
CA ALA A 84 6.14 -10.15 22.69
C ALA A 84 5.95 -9.16 23.85
N LEU A 85 5.33 -9.60 24.95
CA LEU A 85 5.18 -8.81 26.18
C LEU A 85 6.46 -8.73 27.02
N ALA A 86 7.30 -9.77 26.97
CA ALA A 86 8.57 -9.79 27.69
C ALA A 86 9.67 -8.94 27.03
N TYR A 87 9.41 -8.40 25.84
CA TYR A 87 10.30 -7.49 25.11
C TYR A 87 9.96 -6.00 25.33
N GLU A 88 8.97 -5.72 26.18
CA GLU A 88 8.69 -4.41 26.79
C GLU A 88 9.46 -4.28 28.11
#